data_AF-A0A3B3U705-F1
#
_entry.id   AF-A0A3B3U705-F1
#
_cell.length_a   1.000
_cell.length_b   1.000
_cell.length_c   1.000
_cell.angle_alpha   90.00
_cell.angle_beta   90.00
_cell.angle_gamma   90.00
#
_symmetry.space_group_name_H-M   'P 1'
#
loop_
_entity.id
_entity.type
_entity.pdbx_description
1 polymer ?
#
loop_
_entity_poly.entity_id
_entity_poly.type
_entity_poly.pdbx_seq_one_letter_code
_entity_poly.pdbx_strand_id
1 'polypeptide(L)'
;KPCFYQNFEEIPEQHRSMCKKMYNLWILNSVTLAVNFISCFAWMFGGGGVTNFGLSLIWLLMFTPCSYVFQNLKYAAFKFLFFNFLLHLLLN
;
A
#
# COMPACT_ATOMS: atom_id res chain seq x y z
N LYS A 1 -7.25 9.90 12.80
CA LYS A 1 -5.85 9.56 12.46
C LYS A 1 -5.80 9.33 10.94
N PRO A 2 -4.91 9.99 10.18
CA PRO A 2 -4.82 9.71 8.75
C PRO A 2 -4.45 8.23 8.56
N CYS A 3 -5.23 7.51 7.74
CA CYS A 3 -5.11 6.07 7.49
C CYS A 3 -3.78 5.63 6.84
N PHE A 4 -2.87 6.57 6.55
CA PHE A 4 -1.62 6.32 5.84
C PHE A 4 -0.43 6.04 6.76
N TYR A 5 -0.56 6.31 8.06
CA TYR A 5 0.50 6.07 9.04
C TYR A 5 0.42 4.63 9.57
N GLN A 6 1.21 3.74 8.97
CA GLN A 6 1.39 2.39 9.49
C GLN A 6 2.21 2.47 10.78
N ASN A 7 1.60 2.19 11.94
CA ASN A 7 2.33 2.17 13.20
C ASN A 7 3.21 0.91 13.26
N PHE A 8 4.52 1.08 13.09
CA PHE A 8 5.46 -0.04 13.10
C PHE A 8 5.80 -0.51 14.53
N GLU A 9 5.41 0.21 15.58
CA GLU A 9 5.63 -0.18 17.00
C GLU A 9 4.82 -1.38 17.46
N GLU A 10 3.73 -1.69 16.77
CA GLU A 10 2.86 -2.83 17.09
C GLU A 10 3.36 -4.17 16.49
N ILE A 11 4.43 -4.14 15.69
CA ILE A 11 4.96 -5.29 14.95
C ILE A 11 6.18 -5.86 15.69
N PRO A 12 6.25 -7.18 15.95
CA PRO A 12 7.39 -7.81 16.63
C PRO A 12 8.71 -7.54 15.89
N GLU A 13 9.78 -7.33 16.68
CA GLU A 13 11.05 -6.75 16.22
C GLU A 13 11.70 -7.55 15.07
N GLN A 14 11.56 -8.88 15.08
CA GLN A 14 12.09 -9.77 14.04
C GLN A 14 11.57 -9.48 12.62
N HIS A 15 10.30 -9.07 12.48
CA HIS A 15 9.68 -8.85 11.15
C HIS A 15 9.65 -7.37 10.74
N ARG A 16 9.98 -6.48 11.67
CA ARG A 16 9.89 -5.02 11.53
C ARG A 16 10.76 -4.47 10.40
N SER A 17 11.96 -5.01 10.24
CA SER A 17 12.92 -4.55 9.21
C SER A 17 12.45 -4.90 7.79
N MET A 18 11.89 -6.09 7.60
CA MET A 18 11.32 -6.54 6.33
C MET A 18 10.08 -5.73 5.97
N CYS A 19 9.17 -5.51 6.93
CA CYS A 19 7.98 -4.70 6.72
C CYS A 19 8.30 -3.24 6.38
N LYS A 20 9.31 -2.63 7.02
CA LYS A 20 9.76 -1.26 6.68
C LYS A 20 10.34 -1.18 5.26
N LYS A 21 11.17 -2.14 4.85
CA LYS A 21 11.74 -2.18 3.49
C LYS A 21 10.66 -2.35 2.44
N MET A 22 9.73 -3.29 2.65
CA MET A 22 8.62 -3.55 1.74
C MET A 22 7.66 -2.36 1.64
N TYR A 23 7.44 -1.63 2.75
CA TYR A 23 6.67 -0.39 2.76
C TYR A 23 7.36 0.74 2.00
N ASN A 24 8.66 0.95 2.21
CA ASN A 24 9.42 1.95 1.46
C ASN A 24 9.47 1.64 -0.04
N LEU A 25 9.66 0.37 -0.41
CA LEU A 25 9.59 -0.06 -1.81
C LEU A 25 8.21 0.20 -2.42
N TRP A 26 7.15 -0.08 -1.67
CA TRP A 26 5.78 0.16 -2.11
C TRP A 26 5.50 1.67 -2.30
N ILE A 27 6.00 2.54 -1.41
CA ILE A 27 5.92 4.01 -1.58
C ILE A 27 6.69 4.44 -2.83
N LEU A 28 7.96 4.03 -2.96
CA LEU A 28 8.80 4.42 -4.10
C LEU A 28 8.18 3.99 -5.44
N ASN A 29 7.59 2.79 -5.48
CA ASN A 29 6.91 2.31 -6.66
C ASN A 29 5.63 3.11 -6.96
N SER A 30 4.84 3.46 -5.94
CA SER A 30 3.66 4.31 -6.09
C SER A 30 4.03 5.70 -6.60
N VAL A 31 5.11 6.30 -6.10
CA VAL A 31 5.61 7.61 -6.55
C VAL A 31 6.05 7.54 -8.01
N THR A 32 6.79 6.50 -8.41
CA THR A 32 7.22 6.30 -9.80
C THR A 32 6.02 6.22 -10.75
N LEU A 33 4.98 5.47 -10.38
CA LEU A 33 3.74 5.38 -11.15
C LEU A 33 3.03 6.73 -11.28
N ALA A 34 2.97 7.52 -10.19
CA ALA A 34 2.34 8.83 -10.19
C ALA A 34 3.09 9.81 -11.10
N VAL A 35 4.43 9.80 -11.07
CA VAL A 35 5.26 10.62 -11.97
C VAL A 35 5.05 10.20 -13.43
N ASN A 36 4.94 8.89 -13.71
CA ASN A 36 4.65 8.39 -15.05
C ASN A 36 3.28 8.88 -15.55
N PHE A 37 2.25 8.85 -14.69
CA PHE A 37 0.93 9.38 -15.00
C PHE A 37 0.96 10.89 -15.31
N ILE A 38 1.62 11.69 -14.48
CA ILE A 38 1.75 13.15 -14.69
C ILE A 38 2.52 13.45 -15.99
N SER A 39 3.56 12.67 -16.29
CA SER A 39 4.36 12.82 -17.51
C SER A 39 3.53 12.52 -18.76
N CYS A 40 2.72 11.45 -18.74
CA CYS A 40 1.80 11.12 -19.82
C CYS A 40 0.68 12.16 -19.96
N PHE A 41 0.20 12.73 -18.85
CA PHE A 41 -0.78 13.80 -18.86
C PHE A 41 -0.23 15.07 -19.52
N ALA A 42 1.00 15.46 -19.18
CA ALA A 42 1.70 16.59 -19.82
C ALA A 42 1.95 16.33 -21.31
N TRP A 43 2.33 15.10 -21.68
CA TRP A 43 2.57 14.68 -23.06
C TRP A 43 1.30 14.76 -23.93
N MET A 44 0.14 14.48 -23.34
CA MET A 44 -1.15 14.55 -24.03
C MET A 44 -1.51 15.99 -24.46
N PHE A 45 -1.13 17.01 -23.68
CA PHE A 45 -1.31 18.41 -24.08
C PHE A 45 -0.28 18.90 -25.11
N GLY A 46 0.85 18.20 -25.25
CA GLY A 46 1.91 18.51 -26.22
C GLY A 46 1.70 17.95 -27.63
N GLY A 47 0.51 17.39 -27.92
CA GLY A 47 0.21 16.74 -29.22
C GLY A 47 0.61 15.25 -29.28
N GLY A 48 0.94 14.65 -28.15
CA GLY A 48 1.27 13.23 -28.04
C GLY A 48 0.05 12.32 -27.93
N GLY A 49 0.16 11.09 -28.44
CA GLY A 49 -0.94 10.10 -28.44
C GLY A 49 -1.41 9.67 -27.04
N VAL A 50 -2.73 9.43 -26.93
CA VAL A 50 -3.45 9.04 -25.68
C VAL A 50 -3.05 7.65 -25.14
N THR A 51 -2.41 6.81 -25.95
CA THR A 51 -2.08 5.41 -25.57
C THR A 51 -1.26 5.32 -24.29
N ASN A 52 -0.28 6.21 -24.11
CA ASN A 52 0.57 6.24 -22.92
C ASN A 52 -0.20 6.67 -21.67
N PHE A 53 -1.14 7.60 -21.84
CA PHE A 53 -2.01 8.06 -20.76
C PHE A 53 -2.94 6.93 -20.28
N GLY A 54 -3.60 6.23 -21.20
CA GLY A 54 -4.49 5.11 -20.86
C GLY A 54 -3.78 3.99 -20.10
N LEU A 55 -2.55 3.65 -20.50
CA LEU A 55 -1.73 2.65 -19.81
C LEU A 55 -1.36 3.11 -18.38
N SER A 56 -0.96 4.37 -18.21
CA SER A 56 -0.61 4.93 -16.89
C SER A 56 -1.82 4.99 -15.95
N LEU A 57 -3.02 5.26 -16.46
CA LEU A 57 -4.27 5.29 -15.69
C LEU A 57 -4.69 3.89 -15.22
N ILE A 58 -4.59 2.87 -16.10
CA ILE A 58 -4.87 1.47 -15.73
C ILE A 58 -3.93 1.01 -14.61
N TRP A 59 -2.65 1.35 -14.71
CA TRP A 59 -1.66 1.05 -13.67
C TRP A 59 -2.01 1.71 -12.32
N LEU A 60 -2.47 2.96 -12.34
CA LEU A 60 -2.88 3.70 -11.14
C LEU A 60 -4.16 3.11 -10.51
N LEU A 61 -5.15 2.76 -11.35
CA LEU A 61 -6.38 2.09 -10.94
C LEU A 61 -6.14 0.67 -10.41
N MET A 62 -5.13 -0.05 -10.89
CA MET A 62 -4.79 -1.39 -10.39
C MET A 62 -3.99 -1.33 -9.07
N PHE A 63 -3.18 -0.28 -8.87
CA PHE A 63 -2.42 -0.06 -7.64
C PHE A 63 -3.28 0.41 -6.45
N THR A 64 -4.33 1.18 -6.71
CA THR A 64 -5.25 1.70 -5.68
C THR A 64 -5.96 0.60 -4.87
N PRO A 65 -6.61 -0.42 -5.48
CA PRO A 65 -7.25 -1.50 -4.74
C PRO A 65 -6.23 -2.43 -4.10
N CYS A 66 -5.10 -2.69 -4.76
CA CYS A 66 -4.06 -3.56 -4.20
C CYS A 66 -3.50 -3.01 -2.88
N SER A 67 -3.30 -1.70 -2.80
CA SER A 67 -2.80 -1.02 -1.61
C SER A 67 -3.83 -0.97 -0.48
N TYR A 68 -5.09 -0.72 -0.81
CA TYR A 68 -6.21 -0.76 0.13
C TYR A 68 -6.38 -2.16 0.73
N VAL A 69 -6.34 -3.20 -0.10
CA VAL A 69 -6.41 -4.60 0.33
C VAL A 69 -5.23 -4.97 1.24
N PHE A 70 -4.02 -4.50 0.93
CA PHE A 70 -2.83 -4.77 1.74
C PHE A 70 -2.87 -4.13 3.13
N GLN A 71 -3.50 -2.97 3.27
CA GLN A 71 -3.75 -2.37 4.58
C GLN A 71 -4.80 -3.18 5.36
N ASN A 72 -5.93 -3.49 4.74
CA ASN A 72 -7.03 -4.20 5.39
C ASN A 72 -6.68 -5.64 5.81
N LEU A 73 -5.90 -6.39 5.02
CA LEU A 73 -5.45 -7.74 5.41
C LEU A 73 -4.58 -7.73 6.67
N LYS A 74 -3.71 -6.72 6.83
CA LYS A 74 -2.87 -6.59 8.04
C LYS A 74 -3.72 -6.33 9.28
N TYR A 75 -4.72 -5.44 9.19
CA TYR A 75 -5.64 -5.18 10.29
C TYR A 75 -6.48 -6.41 10.64
N ALA A 76 -6.95 -7.16 9.64
CA ALA A 76 -7.71 -8.39 9.85
C ALA A 76 -6.88 -9.49 10.56
N ALA A 77 -5.63 -9.69 10.13
CA ALA A 77 -4.73 -10.67 10.72
C ALA A 77 -4.37 -10.33 12.18
N PHE A 78 -4.08 -9.06 12.47
CA PHE A 78 -3.82 -8.60 13.84
C PHE A 78 -5.05 -8.78 14.76
N LYS A 79 -6.23 -8.40 14.27
CA LYS A 79 -7.48 -8.56 15.02
C LYS A 79 -7.75 -10.02 15.37
N PHE A 80 -7.49 -10.94 14.45
CA PHE A 80 -7.64 -12.38 14.68
C PHE A 80 -6.63 -12.92 15.70
N LEU A 81 -5.37 -12.49 15.62
CA LEU A 81 -4.31 -12.90 16.55
C LEU A 81 -4.58 -12.38 17.97
N PHE A 82 -4.96 -11.11 18.11
CA PHE A 82 -5.32 -10.51 19.40
C PHE A 82 -6.52 -11.22 20.04
N PHE A 83 -7.54 -11.57 19.26
CA PHE A 83 -8.71 -12.29 19.77
C PHE A 83 -8.36 -13.68 20.31
N ASN A 84 -7.51 -14.42 19.60
CA ASN A 84 -7.03 -15.73 20.05
C ASN A 84 -6.14 -15.63 21.31
N PHE A 85 -5.30 -14.60 21.40
CA PHE A 85 -4.50 -14.35 22.61
C PHE A 85 -5.38 -14.04 23.83
N LEU A 86 -6.39 -13.18 23.66
CA LEU A 86 -7.31 -12.79 24.73
C LEU A 86 -8.20 -13.96 25.17
N LEU A 87 -8.59 -14.82 24.23
CA LEU A 87 -9.30 -16.08 24.51
C LEU A 87 -8.45 -17.05 25.33
N HIS A 88 -7.16 -17.20 25.01
CA HIS A 88 -6.24 -18.06 25.76
C HIS A 88 -6.01 -17.57 27.19
N LEU A 89 -5.99 -16.25 27.40
CA LEU A 89 -5.79 -15.62 28.71
C LEU A 89 -7.04 -15.65 29.60
N LEU A 90 -8.23 -15.77 29.01
CA LEU A 90 -9.51 -15.90 29.76
C LEU A 90 -9.85 -17.35 30.13
N LEU A 91 -9.27 -18.34 29.44
CA LEU A 91 -9.55 -19.77 29.63
C LEU A 91 -8.54 -20.48 30.53
N ASN A 92 -7.55 -19.75 31.07
CA ASN A 92 -6.48 -20.25 31.94
C ASN A 92 -6.36 -19.31 33.16
#